data_AF-E6LM77-F1
#
_entry.id   AF-E6LM77-F1
#
_cell.length_a   1.000
_cell.length_b   1.000
_cell.length_c   1.000
_cell.angle_alpha   90.00
_cell.angle_beta   90.00
_cell.angle_gamma   90.00
#
_symmetry.space_group_name_H-M   'P 1'
#
loop_
_entity.id
_entity.type
_entity.pdbx_description
1 polymer ?
#
loop_
_entity_poly.entity_id
_entity_poly.type
_entity_poly.pdbx_seq_one_letter_code
_entity_poly.pdbx_strand_id
1 'polypeptide(L)'
;MIELFTRKLDSIQLLKDAVLTPLPMDEDISSLSAILLDDDYYEFLKQGTVTVGGVTVLDAAYLIPFKAKAWMDLTDRKFAGEHVDSKNIKKHKNDVFRLTELIDTTAKIVAP
;
A
#
# COMPACT_ATOMS: atom_id res chain seq x y z
N MET A 1 -7.59 7.36 -6.55
CA MET A 1 -7.01 6.07 -6.15
C MET A 1 -7.15 5.91 -4.67
N ILE A 2 -7.88 4.88 -4.25
CA ILE A 2 -7.99 4.47 -2.85
C ILE A 2 -7.00 3.33 -2.65
N GLU A 3 -6.19 3.41 -1.61
CA GLU A 3 -5.25 2.35 -1.22
C GLU A 3 -5.66 1.79 0.14
N LEU A 4 -5.83 0.47 0.22
CA LEU A 4 -6.17 -0.25 1.43
C LEU A 4 -4.93 -0.98 1.95
N PHE A 5 -4.57 -0.71 3.21
CA PHE A 5 -3.47 -1.37 3.91
C PHE A 5 -4.03 -2.11 5.11
N THR A 6 -3.72 -3.39 5.24
CA THR A 6 -4.09 -4.18 6.40
C THR A 6 -3.01 -5.21 6.67
N ARG A 7 -2.82 -5.60 7.93
CA ARG A 7 -2.14 -6.86 8.25
C ARG A 7 -3.14 -7.99 8.33
N LYS A 8 -2.65 -9.23 8.39
CA LYS A 8 -3.50 -10.38 8.71
C LYS A 8 -4.03 -10.24 10.14
N LEU A 9 -5.35 -10.37 10.30
CA LEU A 9 -6.02 -10.35 11.60
C LEU A 9 -6.20 -11.79 12.09
N ASP A 10 -5.51 -12.17 13.18
CA ASP A 10 -5.64 -13.51 13.76
C ASP A 10 -7.05 -13.79 14.34
N SER A 11 -7.80 -12.72 14.64
CA SER A 11 -9.16 -12.77 15.15
C SER A 11 -10.21 -13.10 14.09
N ILE A 12 -9.91 -12.89 12.80
CA ILE A 12 -10.84 -13.21 11.72
C ILE A 12 -10.53 -14.62 11.21
N GLN A 13 -11.27 -15.60 11.73
CA GLN A 13 -11.26 -16.95 11.20
C GLN A 13 -12.34 -17.08 10.12
N LEU A 14 -11.92 -17.24 8.87
CA LEU A 14 -12.84 -17.56 7.78
C LEU A 14 -13.33 -19.01 7.98
N LEU A 15 -14.65 -19.17 8.08
CA LEU A 15 -15.27 -20.49 8.03
C LEU A 15 -15.01 -21.14 6.67
N LYS A 16 -15.00 -22.48 6.62
CA LYS A 16 -14.75 -23.22 5.37
C LYS A 16 -15.78 -22.91 4.27
N ASP A 17 -16.98 -22.50 4.66
CA ASP A 17 -18.12 -22.12 3.82
C ASP A 17 -18.35 -20.61 3.79
N ALA A 18 -17.37 -19.81 4.21
CA ALA A 18 -17.46 -18.35 4.15
C ALA A 18 -17.68 -17.88 2.70
N VAL A 19 -18.75 -17.12 2.48
CA VAL A 19 -19.04 -16.48 1.20
C VAL A 19 -18.25 -15.18 1.12
N LEU A 20 -17.34 -15.09 0.16
CA LEU A 20 -16.61 -13.86 -0.13
C LEU A 20 -17.43 -12.99 -1.09
N THR A 21 -17.83 -11.80 -0.65
CA THR A 21 -18.48 -10.81 -1.51
C THR A 21 -17.40 -9.95 -2.16
N PRO A 22 -17.21 -10.02 -3.50
CA PRO A 22 -16.28 -9.14 -4.18
C PRO A 22 -16.73 -7.68 -4.05
N LEU A 23 -15.78 -6.77 -3.90
CA LEU A 23 -16.09 -5.34 -3.94
C LEU A 23 -16.54 -4.97 -5.37
N PRO A 24 -17.72 -4.35 -5.55
CA PRO A 24 -18.15 -3.90 -6.86
C PRO A 24 -17.21 -2.78 -7.31
N MET A 25 -16.39 -3.04 -8.32
CA MET A 25 -15.61 -2.01 -8.99
C MET A 25 -16.39 -1.57 -10.22
N ASP A 26 -17.07 -0.43 -10.14
CA ASP A 26 -17.61 0.22 -11.34
C ASP A 26 -16.44 0.57 -12.29
N GLU A 27 -16.71 0.59 -13.60
CA GLU A 27 -15.72 0.95 -14.62
C GLU A 27 -15.10 2.34 -14.37
N ASP A 28 -15.80 3.22 -13.65
CA ASP A 28 -15.34 4.55 -13.26
C ASP A 28 -14.44 4.55 -12.00
N ILE A 29 -14.48 3.51 -11.15
CA ILE A 29 -13.62 3.35 -9.97
C ILE A 29 -12.35 2.60 -10.37
N SER A 30 -11.60 3.20 -11.30
CA SER A 30 -10.42 2.60 -11.95
C SER A 30 -9.16 2.52 -11.08
N SER A 31 -9.25 2.68 -9.75
CA SER A 31 -8.04 2.77 -8.91
C SER A 31 -8.22 2.34 -7.44
N LEU A 32 -8.58 1.08 -7.21
CA LEU A 32 -8.44 0.43 -5.91
C LEU A 32 -7.18 -0.44 -5.90
N SER A 33 -6.30 -0.22 -4.92
CA SER A 33 -5.18 -1.12 -4.63
C SER A 33 -5.28 -1.59 -3.19
N ALA A 34 -4.94 -2.85 -2.94
CA ALA A 34 -4.87 -3.40 -1.58
C ALA A 34 -3.54 -4.10 -1.37
N ILE A 35 -2.92 -3.89 -0.21
CA ILE A 35 -1.69 -4.57 0.21
C ILE A 35 -1.93 -5.21 1.57
N LEU A 36 -1.67 -6.51 1.64
CA LEU A 36 -1.60 -7.24 2.89
C LEU A 36 -0.17 -7.12 3.44
N LEU A 37 -0.03 -6.41 4.55
CA LEU A 37 1.23 -6.13 5.22
C LEU A 37 1.58 -7.24 6.21
N ASP A 38 2.87 -7.44 6.44
CA ASP A 38 3.36 -8.10 7.64
C ASP A 38 3.31 -7.14 8.85
N ASP A 39 3.74 -7.64 10.01
CA ASP A 39 3.68 -6.88 11.25
C ASP A 39 4.63 -5.67 11.23
N ASP A 40 5.84 -5.81 10.67
CA ASP A 40 6.84 -4.74 10.62
C ASP A 40 6.34 -3.56 9.77
N TYR A 41 5.82 -3.84 8.58
CA TYR A 41 5.20 -2.81 7.73
C TYR A 41 3.95 -2.19 8.36
N TYR A 42 3.17 -2.97 9.11
CA TYR A 42 1.98 -2.45 9.77
C TYR A 42 2.31 -1.54 10.96
N GLU A 43 3.29 -1.92 11.78
CA GLU A 43 3.80 -1.05 12.84
C GLU A 43 4.43 0.22 12.27
N PHE A 44 5.19 0.10 11.19
CA PHE A 44 5.74 1.23 10.45
C PHE A 44 4.65 2.18 9.93
N LEU A 45 3.55 1.63 9.39
CA LEU A 45 2.40 2.43 8.92
C LEU A 45 1.82 3.28 10.05
N LYS A 46 1.63 2.70 11.24
CA LYS A 46 1.03 3.40 12.39
C LYS A 46 1.91 4.57 12.86
N GLN A 47 3.23 4.40 12.84
CA GLN A 47 4.18 5.45 13.24
C GLN A 47 4.11 6.68 12.33
N GLY A 48 3.79 6.49 11.05
CA GLY A 48 3.71 7.57 10.07
C GLY A 48 2.38 8.31 10.00
N THR A 49 1.39 7.95 10.82
CA THR A 49 0.06 8.57 10.75
C THR A 49 0.06 9.99 11.32
N VAL A 50 -0.54 10.92 10.57
CA VAL A 50 -0.73 12.32 10.97
C VAL A 50 -2.16 12.75 10.69
N THR A 51 -2.68 13.73 11.44
CA THR A 51 -4.04 14.25 11.23
C THR A 51 -3.98 15.62 10.57
N VAL A 52 -4.59 15.76 9.40
CA VAL A 52 -4.68 17.02 8.64
C VAL A 52 -6.15 17.35 8.43
N GLY A 53 -6.63 18.46 8.99
CA GLY A 53 -8.03 18.88 8.82
C GLY A 53 -9.06 17.85 9.32
N GLY A 54 -8.73 17.08 10.35
CA GLY A 54 -9.58 16.01 10.89
C GLY A 54 -9.52 14.69 10.11
N VAL A 55 -8.69 14.61 9.06
CA VAL A 55 -8.46 13.39 8.27
C VAL A 55 -7.11 12.80 8.64
N THR A 56 -7.07 11.51 9.01
CA THR A 56 -5.83 10.79 9.23
C THR A 56 -5.23 10.40 7.88
N VAL A 57 -4.00 10.85 7.64
CA VAL A 57 -3.21 10.56 6.44
C VAL A 57 -1.85 9.99 6.84
N LEU A 58 -1.16 9.36 5.91
CA LEU A 58 0.21 8.89 6.11
C LEU A 58 1.18 9.99 5.67
N ASP A 59 2.18 10.27 6.49
CA ASP A 59 3.28 11.17 6.13
C ASP A 59 3.99 10.69 4.84
N ALA A 60 4.45 11.64 4.03
CA ALA A 60 5.02 11.36 2.71
C ALA A 60 6.25 10.46 2.79
N ALA A 61 7.09 10.64 3.80
CA ALA A 61 8.31 9.85 3.97
C ALA A 61 7.99 8.41 4.41
N TYR A 62 6.91 8.22 5.18
CA TYR A 62 6.38 6.90 5.53
C TYR A 62 5.65 6.23 4.36
N LEU A 63 5.10 6.99 3.40
CA LEU A 63 4.43 6.42 2.23
C LEU A 63 5.41 5.77 1.22
N ILE A 64 6.67 6.22 1.19
CA ILE A 64 7.69 5.73 0.26
C ILE A 64 7.92 4.21 0.35
N PRO A 65 8.16 3.61 1.55
CA PRO A 65 8.31 2.16 1.67
C PRO A 65 7.12 1.35 1.15
N PHE A 66 5.89 1.83 1.28
CA PHE A 66 4.71 1.14 0.76
C PHE A 66 4.61 1.20 -0.77
N LYS A 67 4.99 2.33 -1.38
CA LYS A 67 5.09 2.43 -2.85
C LYS A 67 6.20 1.55 -3.39
N ALA A 68 7.34 1.46 -2.70
CA ALA A 68 8.43 0.57 -3.04
C ALA A 68 7.98 -0.91 -2.93
N LYS A 69 7.30 -1.28 -1.84
CA LYS A 69 6.76 -2.63 -1.64
C LYS A 69 5.77 -3.02 -2.74
N ALA A 70 4.83 -2.14 -3.08
CA ALA A 70 3.89 -2.36 -4.18
C ALA A 70 4.60 -2.56 -5.53
N TRP A 71 5.66 -1.77 -5.80
CA TRP A 71 6.47 -1.94 -6.99
C TRP A 71 7.17 -3.30 -7.02
N MET A 72 7.77 -3.73 -5.91
CA MET A 72 8.41 -5.05 -5.78
C MET A 72 7.39 -6.17 -6.02
N ASP A 73 6.25 -6.14 -5.31
CA ASP A 73 5.23 -7.19 -5.39
C ASP A 73 4.67 -7.32 -6.81
N LEU A 74 4.34 -6.22 -7.48
CA LEU A 74 3.85 -6.26 -8.85
C LEU A 74 4.92 -6.71 -9.85
N THR A 75 6.19 -6.37 -9.58
CA THR A 75 7.32 -6.80 -10.42
C THR A 75 7.54 -8.30 -10.28
N ASP A 76 7.56 -8.83 -9.06
CA ASP A 76 7.74 -10.25 -8.77
C ASP A 76 6.60 -11.09 -9.35
N ARG A 77 5.35 -10.65 -9.19
CA ARG A 77 4.17 -11.31 -9.79
C ARG A 77 4.25 -11.35 -11.31
N LYS A 78 4.68 -10.24 -11.93
CA LYS A 78 4.89 -10.19 -13.38
C LYS A 78 6.00 -11.15 -13.82
N PHE A 79 7.10 -11.24 -13.07
CA PHE A 79 8.17 -12.20 -13.33
C PHE A 79 7.71 -13.65 -13.15
N ALA A 80 6.80 -13.92 -12.22
CA ALA A 80 6.16 -15.21 -12.03
C ALA A 80 5.14 -15.58 -13.14
N GLY A 81 4.91 -14.69 -14.10
CA GLY A 81 4.03 -14.94 -15.25
C GLY A 81 2.56 -14.54 -15.03
N GLU A 82 2.23 -13.88 -13.91
CA GLU A 82 0.89 -13.34 -13.70
C GLU A 82 0.58 -12.17 -14.66
N HIS A 83 -0.69 -12.02 -15.01
CA HIS A 83 -1.14 -10.86 -15.77
C HIS A 83 -1.11 -9.61 -14.89
N VAL A 84 -0.12 -8.74 -15.11
CA VAL A 84 0.07 -7.47 -14.40
C VAL A 84 0.18 -6.33 -15.39
N ASP A 85 -0.63 -5.28 -15.23
CA ASP A 85 -0.50 -4.05 -16.01
C ASP A 85 0.82 -3.35 -15.65
N SER A 86 1.69 -3.21 -16.66
CA SER A 86 2.99 -2.56 -16.51
C SER A 86 2.89 -1.07 -16.18
N LYS A 87 1.74 -0.44 -16.47
CA LYS A 87 1.46 0.94 -16.06
C LYS A 87 1.41 1.06 -14.53
N ASN A 88 0.87 0.06 -13.83
CA ASN A 88 0.81 0.05 -12.36
C ASN A 88 2.21 -0.08 -11.75
N ILE A 89 3.05 -0.95 -12.31
CA ILE A 89 4.47 -1.07 -11.91
C ILE A 89 5.18 0.29 -12.08
N LYS A 90 5.07 0.88 -13.27
CA LYS A 90 5.70 2.19 -13.56
C LYS A 90 5.17 3.30 -12.65
N LYS A 91 3.86 3.27 -12.34
CA LYS A 91 3.23 4.22 -11.43
C LYS A 91 3.86 4.18 -10.05
N HIS A 92 3.92 3.01 -9.40
CA HIS A 92 4.47 2.90 -8.05
C HIS A 92 5.96 3.29 -7.99
N LYS A 93 6.73 2.94 -9.02
CA LYS A 93 8.12 3.42 -9.16
C LYS A 93 8.20 4.94 -9.23
N ASN A 94 7.35 5.57 -10.05
CA ASN A 94 7.33 7.02 -10.18
C ASN A 94 6.84 7.71 -8.90
N ASP A 95 5.87 7.13 -8.19
CA ASP A 95 5.37 7.64 -6.91
C ASP A 95 6.51 7.68 -5.87
N VAL A 96 7.39 6.68 -5.82
CA VAL A 96 8.58 6.71 -4.94
C VAL A 96 9.41 7.96 -5.20
N PHE A 97 9.80 8.22 -6.45
CA PHE A 97 10.62 9.41 -6.78
C PHE A 97 9.88 10.71 -6.51
N ARG A 98 8.59 10.78 -6.86
CA ARG A 98 7.79 11.99 -6.62
C ARG A 98 7.66 12.32 -5.13
N LEU A 99 7.51 11.30 -4.28
CA LEU A 99 7.43 11.50 -2.83
C LEU A 99 8.76 11.96 -2.24
N THR A 100 9.91 11.56 -2.81
CA THR A 100 11.21 12.07 -2.34
C THR A 100 11.41 13.57 -2.54
N GLU A 101 10.60 14.23 -3.38
CA GLU A 101 10.61 15.70 -3.51
C GLU A 101 9.95 16.40 -2.29
N LEU A 102 9.19 15.65 -1.49
CA LEU A 102 8.42 16.18 -0.35
C LEU A 102 9.09 15.94 1.01
N ILE A 103 10.19 15.18 1.05
CA ILE A 103 10.85 14.82 2.31
C ILE A 103 11.94 15.83 2.69
N ASP A 104 12.08 16.09 3.98
CA ASP A 104 13.23 16.80 4.52
C ASP A 104 14.46 15.88 4.45
N THR A 105 15.50 16.32 3.75
CA THR A 105 16.74 15.54 3.55
C THR A 105 17.52 15.31 4.84
N THR A 106 17.18 16.01 5.92
CA THR A 106 17.77 15.84 7.25
C THR A 106 16.94 14.94 8.16
N ALA A 107 15.68 14.66 7.80
CA ALA A 107 14.79 13.80 8.58
C ALA A 107 15.30 12.36 8.57
N LYS A 108 15.27 11.73 9.74
CA LYS A 108 15.60 10.31 9.92
C LYS A 108 14.37 9.57 10.38
N ILE A 109 14.00 8.56 9.63
CA ILE A 109 12.94 7.62 9.98
C ILE A 109 13.59 6.31 10.39
N VAL A 110 13.12 5.77 11.50
CA VAL A 110 13.57 4.48 12.04
C VAL A 110 12.46 3.48 11.78
N ALA A 111 12.79 2.38 11.09
CA ALA A 111 11.88 1.25 10.96
C ALA A 111 11.98 0.36 12.22
N PRO A 112 10.91 -0.36 12.59
CA PRO A 112 10.91 -1.37 13.66
C PRO A 112 12.05 -2.39 13.56
#